data_AF-A0A3C1VWT6-F1
#
_entry.id   AF-A0A3C1VWT6-F1
#
_cell.length_a   1.000
_cell.length_b   1.000
_cell.length_c   1.000
_cell.angle_alpha   90.00
_cell.angle_beta   90.00
_cell.angle_gamma   90.00
#
_symmetry.space_group_name_H-M   'P 1'
#
loop_
_entity.id
_entity.type
_entity.pdbx_description
1 polymer ?
#
loop_
_entity_poly.entity_id
_entity_poly.type
_entity_poly.pdbx_seq_one_letter_code
_entity_poly.pdbx_strand_id
1 'polypeptide(L)'
;RLVESSIILGKRLNELCKLCDEASVYILGVMRDGELFEGSRNNLLLRSGDLLVLEGGAHNIDQFVVSTKTKHTTAGDREKEMGLQSLAEIVVPSDSMIVGKTAITLGLLSHKNTALLGISLHGESIIDHVRKTPIKVGDVLLIHGNSGDINDVIEWLECLPLAQRGLEIPERKKAWQAIVLFALAIIISSLG
;
A
#
# COMPACT_ATOMS: atom_id res chain seq x y z
N ARG A 1 -3.15 12.28 9.06
CA ARG A 1 -4.28 12.64 9.95
C ARG A 1 -4.73 14.06 9.68
N LEU A 2 -6.02 14.27 9.48
CA LEU A 2 -6.62 15.59 9.34
C LEU A 2 -6.71 16.25 10.71
N VAL A 3 -6.19 17.47 10.79
CA VAL A 3 -6.21 18.34 11.98
C VAL A 3 -7.04 19.57 11.65
N GLU A 4 -7.41 20.36 12.65
CA GLU A 4 -8.26 21.56 12.45
C GLU A 4 -7.68 22.58 11.47
N SER A 5 -6.35 22.61 11.31
CA SER A 5 -5.65 23.48 10.35
C SER A 5 -5.53 22.90 8.94
N SER A 6 -6.02 21.67 8.69
CA SER A 6 -5.94 21.02 7.39
C SER A 6 -6.85 21.67 6.37
N ILE A 7 -6.32 22.00 5.20
CA ILE A 7 -7.04 22.76 4.14
C ILE A 7 -8.10 21.93 3.40
N ILE A 8 -8.05 20.60 3.56
CA ILE A 8 -8.95 19.64 2.92
C ILE A 8 -10.16 19.29 3.78
N LEU A 9 -10.31 19.89 4.96
CA LEU A 9 -11.48 19.70 5.82
C LEU A 9 -12.77 20.13 5.12
N GLY A 10 -13.83 19.35 5.31
CA GLY A 10 -15.16 19.63 4.73
C GLY A 10 -15.26 19.36 3.23
N LYS A 11 -14.15 19.05 2.54
CA LYS A 11 -14.17 18.61 1.15
C LYS A 11 -14.62 17.16 1.04
N ARG A 12 -15.18 16.81 -0.12
CA ARG A 12 -15.47 15.41 -0.45
C ARG A 12 -14.19 14.73 -0.95
N LEU A 13 -14.06 13.42 -0.68
CA LEU A 13 -12.89 12.64 -1.06
C LEU A 13 -12.57 12.72 -2.56
N ASN A 14 -13.57 12.76 -3.43
CA ASN A 14 -13.39 12.90 -4.88
C ASN A 14 -12.84 14.27 -5.32
N GLU A 15 -13.01 15.32 -4.52
CA GLU A 15 -12.47 16.64 -4.83
C GLU A 15 -10.95 16.67 -4.69
N LEU A 16 -10.38 15.70 -3.97
CA LEU A 16 -8.94 15.57 -3.79
C LEU A 16 -8.26 14.91 -5.00
N CYS A 17 -9.00 14.35 -5.96
CA CYS A 17 -8.41 13.64 -7.11
C CYS A 17 -7.37 14.47 -7.87
N LYS A 18 -7.64 15.76 -8.12
CA LYS A 18 -6.68 16.64 -8.80
C LYS A 18 -5.41 16.87 -7.98
N LEU A 19 -5.57 17.13 -6.68
CA LEU A 19 -4.45 17.35 -5.77
C LEU A 19 -3.58 16.09 -5.65
N CYS A 20 -4.21 14.93 -5.54
CA CYS A 20 -3.57 13.62 -5.53
C CYS A 20 -2.78 13.37 -6.82
N ASP A 21 -3.40 13.67 -7.97
CA ASP A 21 -2.77 13.52 -9.28
C ASP A 21 -1.56 14.43 -9.45
N GLU A 22 -1.65 15.70 -9.04
CA GLU A 22 -0.53 16.67 -9.10
C GLU A 22 0.61 16.28 -8.16
N ALA A 23 0.28 15.74 -7.00
CA ALA A 23 1.26 15.29 -6.03
C ALA A 23 1.80 13.88 -6.31
N SER A 24 1.30 13.14 -7.31
CA SER A 24 1.63 11.72 -7.51
C SER A 24 1.42 10.87 -6.25
N VAL A 25 0.31 11.11 -5.55
CA VAL A 25 -0.11 10.37 -4.35
C VAL A 25 -1.51 9.83 -4.58
N TYR A 26 -1.78 8.65 -4.04
CA TYR A 26 -3.09 8.02 -4.09
C TYR A 26 -3.68 7.87 -2.70
N ILE A 27 -4.99 8.03 -2.59
CA ILE A 27 -5.71 7.73 -1.36
C ILE A 27 -6.30 6.33 -1.51
N LEU A 28 -5.89 5.40 -0.65
CA LEU A 28 -6.42 4.03 -0.61
C LEU A 28 -7.74 3.98 0.16
N GLY A 29 -7.87 4.82 1.18
CA GLY A 29 -9.07 4.88 2.00
C GLY A 29 -8.98 5.95 3.07
N VAL A 30 -10.06 6.05 3.83
CA VAL A 30 -10.16 6.91 5.00
C VAL A 30 -10.49 6.06 6.20
N MET A 31 -9.73 6.17 7.28
CA MET A 31 -10.03 5.51 8.54
C MET A 31 -10.57 6.53 9.54
N ARG A 32 -11.73 6.24 10.12
CA ARG A 32 -12.42 7.07 11.10
C ARG A 32 -12.97 6.18 12.20
N ASP A 33 -12.66 6.52 13.46
CA ASP A 33 -13.14 5.79 14.65
C ASP A 33 -12.85 4.28 14.65
N GLY A 34 -11.75 3.87 14.00
CA GLY A 34 -11.36 2.45 13.88
C GLY A 34 -12.00 1.71 12.71
N GLU A 35 -12.94 2.35 11.99
CA GLU A 35 -13.50 1.79 10.76
C GLU A 35 -12.74 2.30 9.53
N LEU A 36 -12.35 1.36 8.67
CA LEU A 36 -11.78 1.67 7.37
C LEU A 36 -12.89 1.82 6.34
N PHE A 37 -13.01 3.02 5.78
CA PHE A 37 -13.87 3.30 4.65
C PHE A 37 -13.08 2.97 3.37
N GLU A 38 -13.14 1.70 2.96
CA GLU A 38 -12.56 1.20 1.71
C GLU A 38 -13.39 1.58 0.48
N GLY A 39 -12.72 1.70 -0.67
CA GLY A 39 -13.39 1.89 -1.96
C GLY A 39 -14.03 3.26 -2.14
N SER A 40 -14.61 3.45 -3.33
CA SER A 40 -15.16 4.68 -3.92
C SER A 40 -16.29 5.34 -3.12
N ARG A 41 -16.07 5.71 -1.85
CA ARG A 41 -16.86 6.73 -1.16
C ARG A 41 -16.36 8.10 -1.59
N ASN A 42 -16.38 8.32 -2.90
CA ASN A 42 -16.09 9.59 -3.56
C ASN A 42 -16.80 10.76 -2.88
N ASN A 43 -17.98 10.50 -2.29
CA ASN A 43 -18.79 11.50 -1.62
C ASN A 43 -18.57 11.62 -0.10
N LEU A 44 -17.57 10.93 0.47
CA LEU A 44 -17.27 11.01 1.90
C LEU A 44 -16.75 12.40 2.24
N LEU A 45 -17.45 13.08 3.15
CA LEU A 45 -16.99 14.35 3.70
C LEU A 45 -15.87 14.12 4.71
N LEU A 46 -14.74 14.78 4.47
CA LEU A 46 -13.55 14.74 5.31
C LEU A 46 -13.74 15.58 6.58
N ARG A 47 -13.40 14.99 7.73
CA ARG A 47 -13.57 15.58 9.07
C ARG A 47 -12.25 15.62 9.82
N SER A 48 -12.18 16.48 10.83
CA SER A 48 -11.06 16.49 11.76
C SER A 48 -10.97 15.15 12.47
N GLY A 49 -9.75 14.63 12.62
CA GLY A 49 -9.51 13.30 13.19
C GLY A 49 -9.39 12.18 12.16
N ASP A 50 -9.90 12.35 10.93
CA ASP A 50 -9.79 11.35 9.87
C ASP A 50 -8.32 11.00 9.56
N LEU A 51 -8.07 9.73 9.29
CA LEU A 51 -6.80 9.27 8.75
C LEU A 51 -6.96 8.98 7.26
N LEU A 52 -6.20 9.70 6.44
CA LEU A 52 -6.03 9.29 5.05
C LEU A 52 -4.94 8.24 4.98
N VAL A 53 -5.26 7.12 4.36
CA VAL A 53 -4.28 6.12 3.96
C VAL A 53 -3.78 6.53 2.60
N LEU A 54 -2.51 6.92 2.54
CA LEU A 54 -1.86 7.40 1.33
C LEU A 54 -0.87 6.37 0.80
N GLU A 55 -0.76 6.32 -0.51
CA GLU A 55 0.21 5.51 -1.23
C GLU A 55 0.92 6.37 -2.28
N GLY A 56 2.24 6.22 -2.39
CA GLY A 56 3.07 6.97 -3.33
C GLY A 56 4.52 7.01 -2.86
N GLY A 57 5.38 7.67 -3.63
CA GLY A 57 6.76 7.91 -3.24
C GLY A 57 6.85 8.69 -1.91
N ALA A 58 7.83 8.37 -1.07
CA ALA A 58 8.00 9.02 0.24
C ALA A 58 8.04 10.56 0.14
N HIS A 59 8.80 11.07 -0.83
CA HIS A 59 8.90 12.50 -1.11
C HIS A 59 7.54 13.13 -1.46
N ASN A 60 6.74 12.44 -2.27
CA ASN A 60 5.44 12.90 -2.73
C ASN A 60 4.42 12.93 -1.58
N ILE A 61 4.45 11.90 -0.72
CA ILE A 61 3.64 11.83 0.49
C ILE A 61 4.01 13.00 1.42
N ASP A 62 5.29 13.26 1.64
CA ASP A 62 5.74 14.39 2.47
C ASP A 62 5.26 15.74 1.91
N GLN A 63 5.40 15.95 0.60
CA GLN A 63 4.88 17.15 -0.06
C GLN A 63 3.36 17.28 0.08
N PHE A 64 2.61 16.18 -0.08
CA PHE A 64 1.16 16.16 0.11
C PHE A 64 0.79 16.51 1.55
N VAL A 65 1.50 15.98 2.54
CA VAL A 65 1.27 16.28 3.96
C VAL A 65 1.47 17.77 4.24
N VAL A 66 2.55 18.35 3.72
CA VAL A 66 2.85 19.77 3.85
C VAL A 66 1.80 20.65 3.16
N SER A 67 1.47 20.36 1.90
CA SER A 67 0.53 21.16 1.11
C SER A 67 -0.88 21.12 1.67
N THR A 68 -1.30 19.97 2.22
CA THR A 68 -2.62 19.78 2.84
C THR A 68 -2.69 20.24 4.30
N LYS A 69 -1.55 20.61 4.91
CA LYS A 69 -1.42 20.89 6.35
C LYS A 69 -2.00 19.74 7.19
N THR A 70 -1.71 18.51 6.80
CA THR A 70 -2.08 17.32 7.57
C THR A 70 -0.92 16.91 8.48
N LYS A 71 -1.20 16.05 9.47
CA LYS A 71 -0.17 15.52 10.37
C LYS A 71 0.18 14.09 9.98
N HIS A 72 1.47 13.81 9.82
CA HIS A 72 1.97 12.46 9.65
C HIS A 72 1.70 11.64 10.93
N THR A 73 1.17 10.44 10.78
CA THR A 73 0.99 9.47 11.87
C THR A 73 1.72 8.21 11.43
N THR A 74 2.72 7.80 12.22
CA THR A 74 3.39 6.51 12.01
C THR A 74 2.42 5.38 12.34
N ALA A 75 2.34 4.39 11.45
CA ALA A 75 1.46 3.23 11.52
C ALA A 75 1.88 2.20 12.60
N GLY A 76 2.50 2.63 13.69
CA GLY A 76 2.73 1.76 14.83
C GLY A 76 1.38 1.44 15.46
N ASP A 77 0.90 0.21 15.26
CA ASP A 77 -0.32 -0.43 15.79
C ASP A 77 -1.56 -0.47 14.87
N ARG A 78 -1.69 0.41 13.86
CA ARG A 78 -2.89 0.46 12.98
C ARG A 78 -2.81 -0.33 11.68
N GLU A 79 -1.62 -0.79 11.32
CA GLU A 79 -1.41 -1.67 10.16
C GLU A 79 -2.21 -2.99 10.31
N LYS A 80 -2.41 -3.46 11.55
CA LYS A 80 -3.25 -4.62 11.86
C LYS A 80 -4.75 -4.38 11.70
N GLU A 81 -5.22 -3.13 11.82
CA GLU A 81 -6.64 -2.78 11.65
C GLU A 81 -7.04 -2.72 10.16
N MET A 82 -6.07 -2.64 9.25
CA MET A 82 -6.29 -2.62 7.78
C MET A 82 -6.35 -4.02 7.14
N GLY A 83 -6.47 -5.07 7.96
CA GLY A 83 -6.48 -6.47 7.52
C GLY A 83 -5.08 -7.04 7.29
N LEU A 84 -4.98 -8.36 7.08
CA LEU A 84 -3.76 -8.98 6.60
C LEU A 84 -3.51 -8.46 5.19
N GLN A 85 -2.54 -7.57 5.03
CA GLN A 85 -2.15 -7.05 3.73
C GLN A 85 -0.88 -7.76 3.25
N SER A 86 -0.86 -8.15 1.98
CA SER A 86 0.28 -8.81 1.34
C SER A 86 0.79 -7.96 0.19
N LEU A 87 2.11 -7.96 0.03
CA LEU A 87 2.77 -7.55 -1.20
C LEU A 87 3.07 -8.77 -2.07
N ALA A 88 2.95 -8.59 -3.38
CA ALA A 88 3.41 -9.55 -4.35
C ALA A 88 4.11 -8.86 -5.53
N GLU A 89 5.21 -9.45 -5.98
CA GLU A 89 5.89 -9.11 -7.23
C GLU A 89 5.47 -10.10 -8.30
N ILE A 90 4.97 -9.59 -9.42
CA ILE A 90 4.47 -10.41 -10.52
C ILE A 90 5.01 -9.94 -11.87
N VAL A 91 5.23 -10.86 -12.80
CA VAL A 91 5.68 -10.60 -14.17
C VAL A 91 4.50 -10.66 -15.11
N VAL A 92 4.45 -9.73 -16.06
CA VAL A 92 3.46 -9.70 -17.13
C VAL A 92 3.95 -10.53 -18.32
N PRO A 93 3.34 -11.71 -18.59
CA PRO A 93 3.70 -12.49 -19.76
C PRO A 93 3.11 -11.86 -21.04
N SER A 94 3.54 -12.35 -22.20
CA SER A 94 3.16 -11.81 -23.51
C SER A 94 1.69 -12.01 -23.89
N ASP A 95 1.05 -13.02 -23.31
CA ASP A 95 -0.33 -13.42 -23.56
C ASP A 95 -1.33 -12.81 -22.57
N SER A 96 -0.86 -12.09 -21.54
CA SER A 96 -1.73 -11.48 -20.54
C SER A 96 -2.65 -10.42 -21.14
N MET A 97 -3.94 -10.51 -20.83
CA MET A 97 -4.96 -9.54 -21.27
C MET A 97 -4.78 -8.12 -20.72
N ILE A 98 -3.86 -7.90 -19.77
CA ILE A 98 -3.65 -6.59 -19.13
C ILE A 98 -2.68 -5.70 -19.92
N VAL A 99 -1.97 -6.26 -20.91
CA VAL A 99 -1.01 -5.54 -21.74
C VAL A 99 -1.70 -4.35 -22.43
N GLY A 100 -1.08 -3.17 -22.32
CA GLY A 100 -1.60 -1.90 -22.83
C GLY A 100 -2.67 -1.24 -21.96
N LYS A 101 -3.14 -1.89 -20.88
CA LYS A 101 -4.09 -1.31 -19.93
C LYS A 101 -3.36 -0.64 -18.76
N THR A 102 -4.07 0.23 -18.05
CA THR A 102 -3.59 0.89 -16.84
C THR A 102 -4.30 0.30 -15.63
N ALA A 103 -3.74 0.44 -14.42
CA ALA A 103 -4.40 -0.02 -13.20
C ALA A 103 -5.76 0.66 -12.97
N ILE A 104 -5.94 1.89 -13.48
CA ILE A 104 -7.23 2.60 -13.45
C ILE A 104 -8.25 1.92 -14.37
N THR A 105 -7.89 1.65 -15.63
CA THR A 105 -8.81 1.01 -16.58
C THR A 105 -9.16 -0.42 -16.17
N LEU A 106 -8.24 -1.11 -15.50
CA LEU A 106 -8.47 -2.42 -14.88
C LEU A 106 -9.34 -2.34 -13.60
N GLY A 107 -9.47 -1.14 -13.01
CA GLY A 107 -10.14 -0.93 -11.74
C GLY A 107 -9.52 -1.73 -10.60
N LEU A 108 -8.19 -1.86 -10.60
CA LEU A 108 -7.47 -2.73 -9.66
C LEU A 108 -7.79 -2.37 -8.19
N LEU A 109 -7.78 -1.06 -7.88
CA LEU A 109 -8.11 -0.58 -6.54
C LEU A 109 -9.63 -0.64 -6.26
N SER A 110 -10.48 -0.24 -7.21
CA SER A 110 -11.92 -0.08 -6.98
C SER A 110 -12.72 -1.38 -7.04
N HIS A 111 -12.23 -2.39 -7.77
CA HIS A 111 -12.93 -3.66 -8.00
C HIS A 111 -12.19 -4.86 -7.42
N LYS A 112 -10.86 -4.80 -7.33
CA LYS A 112 -10.02 -5.91 -6.83
C LYS A 112 -9.37 -5.61 -5.47
N ASN A 113 -9.69 -4.46 -4.86
CA ASN A 113 -9.11 -3.98 -3.60
C ASN A 113 -7.58 -4.14 -3.54
N THR A 114 -6.92 -3.95 -4.70
CA THR A 114 -5.50 -4.18 -4.88
C THR A 114 -4.89 -2.93 -5.50
N ALA A 115 -3.86 -2.41 -4.86
CA ALA A 115 -3.09 -1.28 -5.34
C ALA A 115 -1.87 -1.74 -6.15
N LEU A 116 -1.50 -0.95 -7.17
CA LEU A 116 -0.29 -1.13 -7.94
C LEU A 116 0.73 -0.09 -7.46
N LEU A 117 1.70 -0.55 -6.67
CA LEU A 117 2.70 0.29 -6.01
C LEU A 117 3.81 0.75 -6.96
N GLY A 118 4.16 -0.09 -7.93
CA GLY A 118 5.28 0.17 -8.81
C GLY A 118 5.28 -0.73 -10.03
N ILE A 119 5.95 -0.25 -11.07
CA ILE A 119 6.27 -1.00 -12.28
C ILE A 119 7.78 -0.96 -12.44
N SER A 120 8.43 -2.11 -12.54
CA SER A 120 9.84 -2.20 -12.90
C SER A 120 10.01 -2.74 -14.31
N LEU A 121 10.82 -2.04 -15.10
CA LEU A 121 11.12 -2.35 -16.48
C LEU A 121 12.64 -2.32 -16.66
N HIS A 122 13.26 -3.46 -16.99
CA HIS A 122 14.72 -3.57 -17.21
C HIS A 122 15.59 -2.99 -16.07
N GLY A 123 15.11 -3.05 -14.82
CA GLY A 123 15.81 -2.52 -13.65
C GLY A 123 15.55 -1.05 -13.33
N GLU A 124 14.83 -0.32 -14.20
CA GLU A 124 14.28 1.00 -13.85
C GLU A 124 12.94 0.82 -13.15
N SER A 125 12.74 1.50 -12.02
CA SER A 125 11.49 1.45 -11.26
C SER A 125 10.69 2.73 -11.44
N ILE A 126 9.46 2.58 -11.88
CA ILE A 126 8.46 3.64 -11.98
C ILE A 126 7.58 3.55 -10.75
N ILE A 127 7.69 4.55 -9.88
CA ILE A 127 6.92 4.70 -8.63
C ILE A 127 5.97 5.90 -8.67
N ASP A 128 6.12 6.77 -9.66
CA ASP A 128 5.25 7.93 -9.89
C ASP A 128 4.22 7.61 -10.97
N HIS A 129 3.01 8.16 -10.81
CA HIS A 129 1.91 7.99 -11.77
C HIS A 129 1.60 6.54 -12.20
N VAL A 130 2.04 5.55 -11.40
CA VAL A 130 2.01 4.12 -11.74
C VAL A 130 0.63 3.66 -12.22
N ARG A 131 -0.44 4.12 -11.58
CA ARG A 131 -1.82 3.73 -11.92
C ARG A 131 -2.28 4.20 -13.30
N LYS A 132 -1.62 5.21 -13.88
CA LYS A 132 -1.87 5.77 -15.22
C LYS A 132 -0.91 5.23 -16.28
N THR A 133 0.18 4.59 -15.87
CA THR A 133 1.17 4.01 -16.78
C THR A 133 0.59 2.77 -17.47
N PRO A 134 0.63 2.68 -18.82
CA PRO A 134 0.25 1.48 -19.54
C PRO A 134 1.22 0.33 -19.24
N ILE A 135 0.67 -0.82 -18.85
CA ILE A 135 1.41 -2.04 -18.56
C ILE A 135 1.94 -2.65 -19.86
N LYS A 136 3.18 -3.15 -19.85
CA LYS A 136 3.84 -3.79 -20.99
C LYS A 136 4.26 -5.21 -20.67
N VAL A 137 4.49 -5.97 -21.74
CA VAL A 137 5.05 -7.32 -21.65
C VAL A 137 6.43 -7.26 -20.99
N GLY A 138 6.67 -8.15 -20.03
CA GLY A 138 7.92 -8.23 -19.28
C GLY A 138 8.03 -7.24 -18.12
N ASP A 139 7.03 -6.36 -17.92
CA ASP A 139 6.96 -5.53 -16.72
C ASP A 139 6.90 -6.41 -15.48
N VAL A 140 7.61 -5.98 -14.43
CA VAL A 140 7.44 -6.49 -13.07
C VAL A 140 6.54 -5.53 -12.32
N LEU A 141 5.37 -6.00 -11.92
CA LEU A 141 4.39 -5.23 -11.16
C LEU A 141 4.56 -5.54 -9.67
N LEU A 142 4.63 -4.50 -8.85
CA LEU A 142 4.55 -4.61 -7.40
C LEU A 142 3.12 -4.28 -6.97
N ILE A 143 2.38 -5.29 -6.53
CA ILE A 143 0.98 -5.13 -6.10
C ILE A 143 0.84 -5.34 -4.59
N HIS A 144 -0.16 -4.66 -4.03
CA HIS A 144 -0.48 -4.69 -2.61
C HIS A 144 -1.98 -4.83 -2.41
N GLY A 145 -2.41 -5.80 -1.61
CA GLY A 145 -3.83 -6.07 -1.39
C GLY A 145 -4.05 -7.01 -0.23
N ASN A 146 -5.31 -7.45 -0.06
CA ASN A 146 -5.66 -8.43 0.96
C ASN A 146 -4.90 -9.75 0.76
N SER A 147 -4.26 -10.27 1.80
CA SER A 147 -3.51 -11.53 1.78
C SER A 147 -4.34 -12.72 1.33
N GLY A 148 -5.65 -12.71 1.61
CA GLY A 148 -6.58 -13.77 1.19
C GLY A 148 -6.85 -13.80 -0.32
N ASP A 149 -6.81 -12.64 -0.97
CA ASP A 149 -7.32 -12.47 -2.34
C ASP A 149 -6.20 -12.19 -3.36
N ILE A 150 -4.98 -11.91 -2.90
CA ILE A 150 -3.90 -11.46 -3.79
C ILE A 150 -3.55 -12.49 -4.86
N ASN A 151 -3.60 -13.79 -4.55
CA ASN A 151 -3.35 -14.84 -5.54
C ASN A 151 -4.44 -14.91 -6.61
N ASP A 152 -5.71 -14.74 -6.22
CA ASP A 152 -6.84 -14.71 -7.16
C ASP A 152 -6.74 -13.49 -8.10
N VAL A 153 -6.22 -12.36 -7.58
CA VAL A 153 -5.94 -11.18 -8.41
C VAL A 153 -4.79 -11.45 -9.38
N ILE A 154 -3.73 -12.12 -8.95
CA ILE A 154 -2.61 -12.49 -9.83
C ILE A 154 -3.06 -13.42 -10.96
N GLU A 155 -3.89 -14.41 -10.63
CA GLU A 155 -4.48 -15.31 -11.62
C GLU A 155 -5.40 -14.55 -12.59
N TRP A 156 -6.24 -13.66 -12.09
CA TRP A 156 -7.10 -12.80 -12.92
C TRP A 156 -6.31 -11.86 -13.84
N LEU A 157 -5.14 -11.39 -13.40
CA LEU A 157 -4.22 -10.60 -14.21
C LEU A 157 -3.47 -11.45 -15.24
N GLU A 158 -3.57 -12.79 -15.18
CA GLU A 158 -2.79 -13.74 -15.97
C GLU A 158 -1.28 -13.48 -15.85
N CYS A 159 -0.83 -13.15 -14.64
CA CYS A 159 0.56 -12.84 -14.35
C CYS A 159 1.25 -13.96 -13.56
N LEU A 160 2.59 -13.95 -13.60
CA LEU A 160 3.40 -14.97 -12.93
C LEU A 160 4.08 -14.39 -11.69
N PRO A 161 3.86 -14.92 -10.48
CA PRO A 161 4.51 -14.40 -9.28
C PRO A 161 6.01 -14.72 -9.27
N LEU A 162 6.84 -13.70 -9.01
CA LEU A 162 8.31 -13.82 -8.91
C LEU A 162 8.75 -14.37 -7.55
N ALA A 163 8.01 -14.02 -6.49
CA ALA A 163 8.35 -14.39 -5.12
C ALA A 163 7.12 -14.94 -4.38
N GLN A 164 7.09 -16.26 -4.19
CA GLN A 164 6.37 -16.85 -3.05
C GLN A 164 7.23 -16.69 -1.79
N ARG A 165 7.47 -15.47 -1.35
CA ARG A 165 7.97 -15.25 0.01
C ARG A 165 6.88 -14.56 0.78
N GLY A 166 6.23 -15.35 1.65
CA GLY A 166 5.63 -14.78 2.83
C GLY A 166 6.71 -13.93 3.50
N LEU A 167 6.56 -12.62 3.42
CA LEU A 167 7.14 -11.72 4.39
C LEU A 167 6.43 -12.06 5.70
N GLU A 168 6.80 -13.19 6.32
CA GLU A 168 6.46 -13.48 7.69
C GLU A 168 7.16 -12.40 8.51
N ILE A 169 6.45 -11.30 8.75
CA ILE A 169 6.85 -10.28 9.72
C ILE A 169 7.22 -11.07 10.97
N PRO A 170 8.51 -11.08 11.41
CA PRO A 170 8.93 -11.92 12.51
C PRO A 170 8.04 -11.61 13.70
N GLU A 171 7.25 -12.60 14.13
CA GLU A 171 6.34 -12.39 15.24
C GLU A 171 7.15 -11.92 16.45
N ARG A 172 6.96 -10.67 16.86
CA ARG A 172 7.70 -10.01 17.95
C ARG A 172 7.72 -10.83 19.25
N LYS A 173 6.73 -11.72 19.43
CA LYS A 173 6.62 -12.67 20.53
C LYS A 173 7.66 -13.80 20.48
N LYS A 174 7.98 -14.32 19.29
CA LYS A 174 9.03 -15.33 19.07
C LYS A 174 10.44 -14.73 19.21
N ALA A 175 10.60 -13.45 18.88
CA ALA A 175 11.87 -12.74 19.05
C ALA A 175 12.33 -12.70 20.52
N TRP A 176 11.42 -12.47 21.47
CA TRP A 176 11.79 -12.47 22.90
C TRP A 176 12.21 -13.86 23.40
N GLN A 177 11.58 -14.93 22.92
CA GLN A 177 11.98 -16.30 23.25
C GLN A 177 13.40 -16.61 22.76
N ALA A 178 13.74 -16.17 21.54
CA ALA A 178 15.09 -16.33 21.00
C ALA A 178 16.14 -15.57 21.83
N ILE A 179 15.82 -14.33 22.24
CA ILE A 179 16.70 -13.51 23.09
C ILE A 179 16.95 -14.20 24.44
N VAL A 180 15.90 -14.71 25.09
CA VAL A 180 16.02 -15.42 26.38
C VAL A 180 16.87 -16.67 26.23
N LEU A 181 16.63 -17.48 25.20
CA LEU A 181 17.39 -18.70 24.95
C LEU A 181 18.88 -18.41 24.71
N PHE A 182 19.16 -17.37 23.92
CA PHE A 182 20.54 -16.95 23.61
C PHE A 182 21.27 -16.45 24.86
N ALA A 183 20.62 -15.63 25.69
CA ALA A 183 21.18 -15.18 26.96
C ALA A 183 21.47 -16.36 27.90
N LEU A 184 20.57 -17.34 27.97
CA LEU A 184 20.75 -18.55 28.78
C LEU A 184 21.97 -19.35 28.31
N ALA A 185 22.13 -19.51 26.99
CA ALA A 185 23.26 -20.20 26.39
C ALA A 185 24.60 -19.50 26.71
N ILE A 186 24.65 -18.17 26.66
CA ILE A 186 25.85 -17.40 27.04
C ILE A 186 26.21 -17.63 28.50
N ILE A 187 25.23 -17.60 29.41
CA ILE A 187 25.47 -17.81 30.85
C ILE A 187 26.00 -19.21 31.09
N ILE A 188 25.36 -20.23 30.51
CA ILE A 188 25.79 -21.63 30.65
C ILE A 188 27.21 -21.81 30.09
N SER A 189 27.49 -21.22 28.93
CA SER A 189 28.83 -21.29 28.31
C SER A 189 29.89 -20.52 29.07
N SER A 190 29.53 -19.49 29.83
CA SER A 190 30.48 -18.67 30.60
C SER A 190 30.77 -19.23 31.99
N LEU A 191 29.92 -20.12 32.52
CA LEU A 191 30.09 -20.79 33.81
C LEU A 191 30.74 -22.18 33.68
N GLY A 192 31.07 -22.61 32.45
CA GLY A 192 31.80 -23.84 32.12
C GLY A 192 33.24 -23.56 31.74
#